data_AF-A0AA40A7H1-F1
#
_entry.id   AF-A0AA40A7H1-F1
#
_cell.length_a   1.000
_cell.length_b   1.000
_cell.length_c   1.000
_cell.angle_alpha   90.00
_cell.angle_beta   90.00
_cell.angle_gamma   90.00
#
_symmetry.space_group_name_H-M   'P 1'
#
loop_
_entity.id
_entity.type
_entity.pdbx_description
1 polymer ?
#
loop_
_entity_poly.entity_id
_entity_poly.type
_entity_poly.pdbx_seq_one_letter_code
_entity_poly.pdbx_strand_id
1 'polypeptide(L)'
;MTFEAVAYVDINPGEELTISYLPLNLLSEDRKSSIKKWHFNCTCPVCSSGAEMEQSDINKLRIQGILDELRLKDNRTHAGVGALVDELMAILDTERLQVQTGNFASILAGVYFQMEDLAKARGYAKQAVDNHMYYIGHDNEKVQEALQMLEFLQTIEYR
;
A
#
# COMPACT_ATOMS: atom_id res chain seq x y z
N MET A 1 -9.00 18.49 16.40
CA MET A 1 -8.05 17.82 15.51
C MET A 1 -7.01 17.16 16.38
N THR A 2 -6.96 15.83 16.35
CA THR A 2 -6.00 15.01 17.09
C THR A 2 -4.96 14.51 16.10
N PHE A 3 -3.68 14.54 16.48
CA PHE A 3 -2.61 13.95 15.69
C PHE A 3 -2.19 12.65 16.36
N GLU A 4 -2.20 11.56 15.61
CA GLU A 4 -1.82 10.23 16.08
C GLU A 4 -0.59 9.75 15.31
N ALA A 5 0.33 9.10 16.01
CA ALA A 5 1.52 8.48 15.42
C ALA A 5 1.51 6.99 15.77
N VAL A 6 1.60 6.14 14.75
CA VAL A 6 1.59 4.69 14.88
C VAL A 6 2.92 4.14 14.39
N ALA A 7 3.47 3.18 15.13
CA ALA A 7 4.69 2.48 14.73
C ALA A 7 4.38 1.46 13.61
N TYR A 8 5.16 1.50 12.53
CA TYR A 8 5.05 0.51 11.43
C TYR A 8 6.01 -0.67 11.60
N VAL A 9 6.97 -0.54 12.50
CA VAL A 9 7.99 -1.53 12.82
C VAL A 9 8.18 -1.56 14.33
N ASP A 10 8.77 -2.64 14.84
CA ASP A 10 9.23 -2.68 16.23
C ASP A 10 10.31 -1.61 16.47
N ILE A 11 10.27 -0.98 17.64
CA ILE A 11 11.16 0.13 17.99
C ILE A 11 11.86 -0.21 19.31
N ASN A 12 13.19 -0.22 19.29
CA ASN A 12 13.98 -0.52 20.48
C ASN A 12 14.23 0.74 21.33
N PRO A 13 14.47 0.59 22.65
CA PRO A 13 14.85 1.73 23.48
C PRO A 13 16.12 2.44 22.97
N GLY A 14 16.01 3.75 22.75
CA GLY A 14 17.10 4.58 22.21
C GLY A 14 17.18 4.65 20.69
N GLU A 15 16.32 3.94 19.97
CA GLU A 15 16.17 4.06 18.52
C GLU A 15 15.49 5.39 18.14
N GLU A 16 15.95 6.02 17.05
CA GLU A 16 15.37 7.27 16.55
C GLU A 16 14.00 7.02 15.92
N LEU A 17 12.98 7.75 16.37
CA LEU A 17 11.66 7.74 15.74
C LEU A 17 11.71 8.57 14.46
N THR A 18 11.42 7.94 13.33
CA THR A 18 11.43 8.60 12.03
C THR A 18 10.04 8.55 11.37
N ILE A 19 9.71 9.61 10.62
CA ILE A 19 8.53 9.66 9.75
C ILE A 19 8.96 10.14 8.37
N SER A 20 8.29 9.68 7.31
CA SER A 20 8.57 10.18 5.97
C SER A 20 7.81 11.47 5.72
N TYR A 21 8.52 12.53 5.34
CA TYR A 21 7.89 13.78 4.90
C TYR A 21 7.46 13.75 3.43
N LEU A 22 7.84 12.70 2.71
CA LEU A 22 7.54 12.50 1.30
C LEU A 22 6.60 11.30 1.11
N PRO A 23 5.81 11.29 0.01
CA PRO A 23 5.10 10.09 -0.40
C PRO A 23 6.08 8.91 -0.58
N LEU A 24 5.69 7.73 -0.07
CA LEU A 24 6.59 6.58 0.00
C LEU A 24 6.88 5.94 -1.38
N ASN A 25 6.00 6.19 -2.35
CA ASN A 25 6.07 5.63 -3.70
C ASN A 25 6.97 6.42 -4.68
N LEU A 26 7.65 7.47 -4.24
CA LEU A 26 8.54 8.26 -5.10
C LEU A 26 9.82 7.48 -5.45
N LEU A 27 10.30 7.65 -6.69
CA LEU A 27 11.61 7.17 -7.16
C LEU A 27 12.76 8.00 -6.57
N SER A 28 13.98 7.49 -6.62
CA SER A 28 15.12 8.06 -5.91
C SER A 28 15.47 9.48 -6.36
N GLU A 29 15.40 9.75 -7.66
CA GLU A 29 15.59 11.09 -8.22
C GLU A 29 14.57 12.08 -7.65
N ASP A 30 13.28 11.71 -7.66
CA ASP A 30 12.20 12.53 -7.14
C ASP A 30 12.31 12.74 -5.63
N ARG A 31 12.72 11.70 -4.87
CA ARG A 31 12.98 11.81 -3.44
C ARG A 31 14.11 12.80 -3.16
N LYS A 32 15.24 12.68 -3.85
CA LYS A 32 16.41 13.56 -3.70
C LYS A 32 16.11 15.00 -4.10
N SER A 33 15.29 15.21 -5.12
CA SER A 33 14.85 16.55 -5.51
C SER A 33 13.89 17.15 -4.48
N SER A 34 12.85 16.39 -4.10
CA SER A 34 11.77 16.87 -3.23
C SER A 34 12.22 17.13 -1.80
N ILE A 35 13.17 16.35 -1.26
CA ILE A 35 13.63 16.51 0.13
C ILE A 35 14.42 17.82 0.34
N LYS A 36 14.99 18.38 -0.72
CA LYS A 36 15.78 19.64 -0.64
C LYS A 36 14.96 20.83 -0.17
N LYS A 37 13.62 20.78 -0.24
CA LYS A 37 12.75 21.83 0.32
C LYS A 37 12.87 21.99 1.84
N TRP A 38 13.41 20.98 2.53
CA TRP A 38 13.75 21.06 3.96
C TRP A 38 15.24 21.32 4.21
N HIS A 39 15.99 21.73 3.18
CA HIS A 39 17.40 22.13 3.27
C HIS A 39 18.36 21.04 3.79
N PHE A 40 18.07 19.76 3.54
CA PHE A 40 19.00 18.66 3.80
C PHE A 40 19.04 17.64 2.65
N ASN A 41 20.08 16.80 2.62
CA ASN A 41 20.17 15.63 1.75
C ASN A 41 19.91 14.37 2.58
N CYS A 42 19.04 13.48 2.11
CA CYS A 42 18.77 12.23 2.80
C CYS A 42 19.97 11.27 2.69
N THR A 43 20.40 10.74 3.84
CA THR A 43 21.51 9.78 3.97
C THR A 43 21.06 8.44 4.55
N CYS A 44 19.76 8.12 4.46
CA CYS A 44 19.26 6.81 4.89
C CYS A 44 19.97 5.67 4.11
N PRO A 45 19.95 4.42 4.61
CA PRO A 45 20.64 3.30 3.96
C PRO A 45 20.36 3.19 2.45
N VAL A 46 19.06 3.26 2.07
CA VAL A 46 18.61 3.22 0.68
C VAL A 46 19.17 4.37 -0.16
N CYS A 47 19.23 5.60 0.37
CA CYS A 47 19.76 6.75 -0.38
C CYS A 47 21.30 6.77 -0.44
N SER A 48 21.96 6.08 0.48
CA SER A 48 23.42 6.02 0.60
C SER A 48 24.04 4.86 -0.19
N SER A 49 23.25 3.86 -0.58
CA SER A 49 23.70 2.70 -1.37
C SER A 49 23.13 2.74 -2.79
N GLY A 50 24.01 2.80 -3.80
CA GLY A 50 23.60 2.85 -5.21
C GLY A 50 22.78 1.63 -5.64
N ALA A 51 23.18 0.43 -5.22
CA ALA A 51 22.49 -0.80 -5.55
C ALA A 51 21.12 -0.93 -4.83
N GLU A 52 21.03 -0.55 -3.55
CA GLU A 52 19.74 -0.56 -2.84
C GLU A 52 18.78 0.49 -3.40
N MET A 53 19.30 1.65 -3.81
CA MET A 53 18.53 2.70 -4.45
C MET A 53 17.94 2.24 -5.78
N GLU A 54 18.75 1.62 -6.64
CA GLU A 54 18.31 1.08 -7.93
C GLU A 54 17.26 -0.02 -7.74
N GLN A 55 17.50 -0.94 -6.79
CA GLN A 55 16.54 -2.00 -6.48
C GLN A 55 15.22 -1.44 -5.93
N SER A 56 15.26 -0.41 -5.08
CA SER A 56 14.05 0.25 -4.57
C SER A 56 13.25 0.93 -5.67
N ASP A 57 13.92 1.54 -6.65
CA ASP A 57 13.24 2.15 -7.80
C ASP A 57 12.64 1.07 -8.71
N ILE A 58 13.32 -0.05 -8.95
CA ILE A 58 12.78 -1.22 -9.66
C ILE A 58 11.52 -1.74 -8.96
N ASN A 59 11.57 -1.90 -7.64
CA ASN A 59 10.46 -2.38 -6.83
C ASN A 59 9.23 -1.46 -6.94
N LYS A 60 9.45 -0.13 -6.86
CA LYS A 60 8.36 0.86 -6.98
C LYS A 60 7.76 0.90 -8.38
N LEU A 61 8.58 0.80 -9.42
CA LEU A 61 8.11 0.65 -10.79
C LEU A 61 7.33 -0.66 -10.96
N ARG A 62 7.77 -1.74 -10.32
CA ARG A 62 7.06 -3.03 -10.38
C ARG A 62 5.70 -2.95 -9.72
N ILE A 63 5.56 -2.28 -8.57
CA ILE A 63 4.25 -2.01 -7.96
C ILE A 63 3.32 -1.31 -8.97
N GLN A 64 3.80 -0.28 -9.66
CA GLN A 64 3.01 0.41 -10.68
C GLN A 64 2.57 -0.53 -11.81
N GLY A 65 3.50 -1.35 -12.31
CA GLY A 65 3.21 -2.37 -13.33
C GLY A 65 2.14 -3.38 -12.86
N ILE A 66 2.25 -3.88 -11.62
CA ILE A 66 1.24 -4.79 -11.03
C ILE A 66 -0.13 -4.11 -11.00
N LEU A 67 -0.22 -2.84 -10.59
CA LEU A 67 -1.49 -2.12 -10.56
C LEU A 67 -2.11 -1.95 -11.96
N ASP A 68 -1.27 -1.72 -12.97
CA ASP A 68 -1.73 -1.61 -14.35
C ASP A 68 -2.18 -2.96 -14.90
N GLU A 69 -1.46 -4.04 -14.61
CA GLU A 69 -1.88 -5.41 -14.95
C GLU A 69 -3.21 -5.77 -14.27
N LEU A 70 -3.38 -5.42 -12.99
CA LEU A 70 -4.63 -5.62 -12.27
C LEU A 70 -5.78 -4.82 -12.89
N ARG A 71 -5.55 -3.71 -13.60
CA ARG A 71 -6.62 -2.93 -14.27
C ARG A 71 -7.11 -3.58 -15.57
N LEU A 72 -6.29 -4.37 -16.24
CA LEU A 72 -6.64 -5.00 -17.52
C LEU A 72 -7.61 -6.17 -17.30
N LYS A 73 -8.87 -6.00 -17.74
CA LYS A 73 -9.95 -6.99 -17.49
C LYS A 73 -9.74 -8.31 -18.21
N ASP A 74 -9.24 -8.26 -19.44
CA ASP A 74 -9.20 -9.43 -20.35
C ASP A 74 -8.29 -10.56 -19.88
N ASN A 75 -7.39 -10.30 -18.91
CA ASN A 75 -6.40 -11.26 -18.41
C ASN A 75 -6.61 -11.67 -16.94
N ARG A 76 -7.74 -11.31 -16.31
CA ARG A 76 -7.97 -11.62 -14.90
C ARG A 76 -8.42 -13.06 -14.69
N THR A 77 -7.47 -13.92 -14.36
CA THR A 77 -7.74 -15.24 -13.78
C THR A 77 -7.46 -15.21 -12.28
N HIS A 78 -8.11 -16.07 -11.49
CA HIS A 78 -7.82 -16.16 -10.05
C HIS A 78 -6.35 -16.47 -9.76
N ALA A 79 -5.74 -17.32 -10.58
CA ALA A 79 -4.32 -17.66 -10.46
C ALA A 79 -3.43 -16.47 -10.80
N GLY A 80 -3.71 -15.75 -11.89
CA GLY A 80 -2.95 -14.57 -12.29
C GLY A 80 -3.03 -13.44 -11.28
N VAL A 81 -4.24 -13.11 -10.80
CA VAL A 81 -4.41 -12.10 -9.74
C VAL A 81 -3.74 -12.55 -8.44
N GLY A 82 -3.83 -13.83 -8.08
CA GLY A 82 -3.15 -14.38 -6.90
C GLY A 82 -1.63 -14.19 -6.96
N ALA A 83 -1.00 -14.54 -8.09
CA ALA A 83 0.44 -14.37 -8.28
C ALA A 83 0.88 -12.90 -8.20
N LEU A 84 0.10 -11.98 -8.77
CA LEU A 84 0.34 -10.54 -8.68
C LEU A 84 0.22 -10.02 -7.24
N VAL A 85 -0.73 -10.54 -6.47
CA VAL A 85 -0.87 -10.20 -5.05
C VAL A 85 0.33 -10.69 -4.24
N ASP A 86 0.76 -11.93 -4.44
CA ASP A 86 1.90 -12.49 -3.71
C ASP A 86 3.18 -11.69 -3.99
N GLU A 87 3.41 -11.33 -5.25
CA GLU A 87 4.52 -10.47 -5.66
C GLU A 87 4.41 -9.08 -5.01
N LEU A 88 3.22 -8.46 -5.06
CA LEU A 88 2.99 -7.15 -4.45
C LEU A 88 3.30 -7.18 -2.96
N MET A 89 2.79 -8.16 -2.22
CA MET A 89 3.00 -8.26 -0.78
C MET A 89 4.48 -8.46 -0.42
N ALA A 90 5.22 -9.25 -1.19
CA ALA A 90 6.66 -9.42 -1.00
C ALA A 90 7.44 -8.11 -1.21
N ILE A 91 7.05 -7.31 -2.21
CA ILE A 91 7.65 -6.00 -2.44
C ILE A 91 7.30 -5.04 -1.30
N LEU A 92 6.05 -5.01 -0.82
CA LEU A 92 5.65 -4.11 0.27
C LEU A 92 6.38 -4.40 1.58
N ASP A 93 6.66 -5.68 1.87
CA ASP A 93 7.46 -6.07 3.03
C ASP A 93 8.91 -5.58 2.89
N THR A 94 9.53 -5.85 1.73
CA THR A 94 10.91 -5.44 1.42
C THR A 94 11.09 -3.92 1.48
N GLU A 95 10.14 -3.16 0.93
CA GLU A 95 10.18 -1.69 0.89
C GLU A 95 9.64 -1.02 2.17
N ARG A 96 9.17 -1.81 3.16
CA ARG A 96 8.52 -1.32 4.39
C ARG A 96 7.36 -0.36 4.11
N LEU A 97 6.45 -0.77 3.21
CA LEU A 97 5.29 -0.02 2.77
C LEU A 97 3.98 -0.50 3.39
N GLN A 98 4.01 -1.03 4.61
CA GLN A 98 2.85 -1.65 5.26
C GLN A 98 1.65 -0.69 5.37
N VAL A 99 1.87 0.62 5.57
CA VAL A 99 0.82 1.64 5.58
C VAL A 99 0.02 1.71 4.26
N GLN A 100 0.58 1.24 3.15
CA GLN A 100 -0.08 1.23 1.85
C GLN A 100 -0.99 0.01 1.65
N THR A 101 -0.90 -1.01 2.50
CA THR A 101 -1.67 -2.27 2.38
C THR A 101 -3.18 -2.03 2.35
N GLY A 102 -3.69 -1.03 3.08
CA GLY A 102 -5.11 -0.63 3.00
C GLY A 102 -5.51 -0.18 1.60
N ASN A 103 -4.68 0.66 0.94
CA ASN A 103 -4.96 1.13 -0.41
C ASN A 103 -4.99 -0.04 -1.41
N PHE A 104 -4.04 -0.96 -1.29
CA PHE A 104 -3.99 -2.14 -2.17
C PHE A 104 -5.14 -3.10 -1.92
N ALA A 105 -5.52 -3.31 -0.66
CA ALA A 105 -6.70 -4.11 -0.31
C ALA A 105 -7.99 -3.52 -0.91
N SER A 106 -8.16 -2.19 -0.88
CA SER A 106 -9.29 -1.52 -1.56
C SER A 106 -9.32 -1.79 -3.07
N ILE A 107 -8.15 -1.74 -3.73
CA ILE A 107 -8.04 -2.07 -5.15
C ILE A 107 -8.40 -3.53 -5.41
N LEU A 108 -7.88 -4.46 -4.60
CA LEU A 108 -8.13 -5.89 -4.74
C LEU A 108 -9.60 -6.26 -4.48
N ALA A 109 -10.26 -5.57 -3.54
CA ALA A 109 -11.70 -5.71 -3.33
C ALA A 109 -12.48 -5.40 -4.62
N GLY A 110 -12.14 -4.30 -5.30
CA GLY A 110 -12.71 -3.93 -6.59
C GLY A 110 -12.38 -4.91 -7.72
N VAL A 111 -11.15 -5.41 -7.77
CA VAL A 111 -10.72 -6.41 -8.77
C VAL A 111 -11.53 -7.70 -8.63
N TYR A 112 -11.61 -8.27 -7.42
CA TYR A 112 -12.36 -9.51 -7.19
C TYR A 112 -13.87 -9.32 -7.32
N PHE A 113 -14.40 -8.13 -6.97
CA PHE A 113 -15.80 -7.81 -7.25
C PHE A 113 -16.11 -7.85 -8.75
N GLN A 114 -15.24 -7.27 -9.58
CA GLN A 114 -15.36 -7.32 -11.04
C GLN A 114 -15.16 -8.71 -11.64
N MET A 115 -14.56 -9.63 -10.88
CA MET A 115 -14.45 -11.05 -11.22
C MET A 115 -15.61 -11.89 -10.67
N GLU A 116 -16.63 -11.25 -10.06
CA GLU A 116 -17.79 -11.88 -9.43
C GLU A 116 -17.45 -12.80 -8.24
N ASP A 117 -16.22 -12.75 -7.73
CA ASP A 117 -15.81 -13.45 -6.51
C ASP A 117 -16.07 -12.56 -5.28
N LEU A 118 -17.33 -12.58 -4.85
CA LEU A 118 -17.80 -11.82 -3.69
C LEU A 118 -17.10 -12.23 -2.40
N ALA A 119 -16.68 -13.48 -2.26
CA ALA A 119 -15.99 -13.95 -1.05
C ALA A 119 -14.63 -13.26 -0.91
N LYS A 120 -13.80 -13.26 -1.96
CA LYS A 120 -12.52 -12.54 -1.93
C LYS A 120 -12.71 -11.03 -1.91
N ALA A 121 -13.69 -10.49 -2.64
CA ALA A 121 -13.98 -9.06 -2.61
C ALA A 121 -14.25 -8.56 -1.19
N ARG A 122 -15.11 -9.26 -0.43
CA ARG A 122 -15.40 -8.95 0.98
C ARG A 122 -14.17 -9.11 1.87
N GLY A 123 -13.40 -10.17 1.66
CA GLY A 123 -12.16 -10.41 2.41
C GLY A 123 -11.19 -9.24 2.29
N TYR A 124 -10.95 -8.76 1.08
CA TYR A 124 -10.09 -7.61 0.85
C TYR A 124 -10.71 -6.28 1.29
N ALA A 125 -12.03 -6.09 1.14
CA ALA A 125 -12.70 -4.89 1.66
C ALA A 125 -12.56 -4.79 3.18
N LYS A 126 -12.70 -5.92 3.89
CA LYS A 126 -12.46 -5.97 5.34
C LYS A 126 -11.00 -5.66 5.67
N GLN A 127 -10.04 -6.26 4.97
CA GLN A 127 -8.62 -5.95 5.17
C GLN A 127 -8.31 -4.47 4.93
N ALA A 128 -8.95 -3.84 3.94
CA ALA A 128 -8.79 -2.42 3.68
C ALA A 128 -9.23 -1.57 4.89
N VAL A 129 -10.41 -1.86 5.45
CA VAL A 129 -10.91 -1.20 6.67
C VAL A 129 -9.92 -1.40 7.83
N ASP A 130 -9.56 -2.65 8.12
CA ASP A 130 -8.68 -2.98 9.24
C ASP A 130 -7.31 -2.26 9.12
N ASN A 131 -6.69 -2.33 7.93
CA ASN A 131 -5.39 -1.72 7.68
C ASN A 131 -5.46 -0.19 7.70
N HIS A 132 -6.51 0.42 7.14
CA HIS A 132 -6.67 1.87 7.20
C HIS A 132 -6.92 2.37 8.63
N MET A 133 -7.79 1.71 9.40
CA MET A 133 -8.00 2.07 10.80
C MET A 133 -6.71 1.97 11.60
N TYR A 134 -5.91 0.91 11.37
CA TYR A 134 -4.66 0.70 12.08
C TYR A 134 -3.59 1.75 11.72
N TYR A 135 -3.36 2.03 10.44
CA TYR A 135 -2.21 2.85 10.02
C TYR A 135 -2.49 4.34 9.83
N ILE A 136 -3.72 4.73 9.45
CA ILE A 136 -4.04 6.13 9.09
C ILE A 136 -5.16 6.74 9.95
N GLY A 137 -5.73 5.97 10.87
CA GLY A 137 -6.70 6.43 11.87
C GLY A 137 -8.17 6.36 11.43
N HIS A 138 -9.07 6.23 12.40
CA HIS A 138 -10.51 5.99 12.20
C HIS A 138 -11.24 7.10 11.42
N ASP A 139 -10.82 8.35 11.61
CA ASP A 139 -11.46 9.53 11.00
C ASP A 139 -10.99 9.80 9.57
N ASN A 140 -10.12 8.95 9.02
CA ASN A 140 -9.59 9.14 7.67
C ASN A 140 -10.65 8.82 6.60
N GLU A 141 -10.73 9.64 5.54
CA GLU A 141 -11.65 9.46 4.42
C GLU A 141 -11.57 8.04 3.81
N LYS A 142 -10.36 7.46 3.75
CA LYS A 142 -10.15 6.13 3.19
C LYS A 142 -10.73 5.02 4.05
N VAL A 143 -10.84 5.22 5.37
CA VAL A 143 -11.57 4.29 6.24
C VAL A 143 -13.05 4.31 5.88
N GLN A 144 -13.62 5.50 5.68
CA GLN A 144 -15.03 5.65 5.32
C GLN A 144 -15.33 5.04 3.94
N GLU A 145 -14.47 5.28 2.95
CA GLU A 145 -14.59 4.66 1.61
C GLU A 145 -14.52 3.12 1.68
N ALA A 146 -13.58 2.57 2.45
CA ALA A 146 -13.44 1.13 2.63
C ALA A 146 -14.65 0.52 3.35
N LEU A 147 -15.20 1.21 4.35
CA LEU A 147 -16.43 0.79 5.06
C LEU A 147 -17.63 0.75 4.11
N GLN A 148 -17.83 1.81 3.32
CA GLN A 148 -18.92 1.87 2.33
C GLN A 148 -18.83 0.71 1.33
N MET A 149 -17.62 0.40 0.84
CA MET A 149 -17.40 -0.74 -0.05
C MET A 149 -17.72 -2.07 0.65
N LEU A 150 -17.28 -2.25 1.89
CA LEU A 150 -17.56 -3.47 2.66
C LEU A 150 -19.07 -3.66 2.90
N GLU A 151 -19.76 -2.60 3.35
CA GLU A 151 -21.21 -2.62 3.59
C GLU A 151 -21.97 -2.95 2.30
N PHE A 152 -21.63 -2.27 1.21
CA PHE A 152 -22.20 -2.56 -0.11
C PHE A 152 -22.04 -4.04 -0.47
N LEU A 153 -20.82 -4.58 -0.40
CA LEU A 153 -20.56 -5.99 -0.72
C LEU A 153 -21.28 -6.97 0.20
N GLN A 154 -21.53 -6.61 1.45
CA GLN A 154 -22.30 -7.43 2.39
C GLN A 154 -23.80 -7.48 2.05
N THR A 155 -24.34 -6.45 1.41
CA THR A 155 -25.76 -6.44 0.99
C THR A 155 -26.07 -7.35 -0.21
N ILE A 156 -25.05 -7.76 -0.97
CA ILE A 156 -25.23 -8.60 -2.16
C ILE A 156 -25.39 -10.06 -1.74
N GLU A 157 -26.58 -10.64 -1.90
CA GLU A 157 -26.77 -12.08 -1.63
C GLU A 157 -26.12 -12.94 -2.73
N TYR A 158 -25.51 -14.07 -2.34
CA TYR A 158 -25.07 -15.10 -3.28
C TYR A 158 -26.33 -15.61 -4.02
N ARG A 159 -26.38 -15.43 -5.35
CA ARG A 159 -27.35 -16.13 -6.20
C ARG A 159 -26.78 -17.45 -6.69
#